data_AF-A0A194X9U5-F1
#
_entry.id   AF-A0A194X9U5-F1
#
_cell.length_a   1.000
_cell.length_b   1.000
_cell.length_c   1.000
_cell.angle_alpha   90.00
_cell.angle_beta   90.00
_cell.angle_gamma   90.00
#
_symmetry.space_group_name_H-M   'P 1'
#
loop_
_entity.id
_entity.type
_entity.pdbx_description
1 polymer ?
#
loop_
_entity_poly.entity_id
_entity_poly.type
_entity_poly.pdbx_seq_one_letter_code
_entity_poly.pdbx_strand_id
1 'polypeptide(L)'
;MAGTSIPDYVLTYAPLVFLDRGDPYFPSDMATHISHTHPTKNWKNITDAPTRLTLDNLDSLNQFGEEDVYLTSTEELIKLPSYLKGQKPDPNTLQTAGAISCVIIVVDKGDRIMDAFYIYFYTYNKGPSALGHEVGNHLGDWEHNMVRFKDGSPQAVWYSQHDYGEGYTYSAVKKIGTRPVSFSARGSHANYVTADAHDLHNFNADVPAHIVFDRTSQGPLWDPTLSANYYTFSTSTKKFMPALKDTPVNYLYFQGKWGDDDRPDDMEGQEDFHGFKKWTGGPRGPIDKHLDRIDVCLPNRETCEIKSRI
;
A
#
# COMPACT_ATOMS: atom_id res chain seq x y z
N MET A 1 8.95 1.87 21.12
CA MET A 1 9.14 3.33 20.96
C MET A 1 8.61 4.02 22.22
N ALA A 2 9.22 3.73 23.37
CA ALA A 2 8.69 4.16 24.67
C ALA A 2 8.64 5.69 24.76
N GLY A 3 7.51 6.21 25.24
CA GLY A 3 7.29 7.65 25.38
C GLY A 3 6.83 8.39 24.11
N THR A 4 6.51 7.67 23.03
CA THR A 4 5.85 8.26 21.85
C THR A 4 4.33 8.12 21.93
N SER A 5 3.61 8.77 21.00
CA SER A 5 2.16 8.65 20.85
C SER A 5 1.71 7.29 20.29
N ILE A 6 2.64 6.40 19.92
CA ILE A 6 2.35 5.05 19.43
C ILE A 6 2.45 4.05 20.59
N PRO A 7 1.34 3.41 21.00
CA PRO A 7 1.39 2.41 22.07
C PRO A 7 2.23 1.19 21.70
N ASP A 8 2.99 0.66 22.66
CA ASP A 8 3.96 -0.42 22.39
C ASP A 8 3.30 -1.69 21.81
N TYR A 9 2.05 -1.97 22.16
CA TYR A 9 1.32 -3.13 21.61
C TYR A 9 1.13 -3.05 20.09
N VAL A 10 1.12 -1.85 19.50
CA VAL A 10 1.06 -1.67 18.05
C VAL A 10 2.30 -2.26 17.37
N LEU A 11 3.47 -2.20 18.01
CA LEU A 11 4.69 -2.80 17.48
C LEU A 11 4.78 -4.30 17.84
N THR A 12 4.38 -4.67 19.06
CA THR A 12 4.36 -6.07 19.52
C THR A 12 3.48 -6.98 18.67
N TYR A 13 2.37 -6.45 18.14
CA TYR A 13 1.40 -7.18 17.32
C TYR A 13 1.40 -6.74 15.86
N ALA A 14 2.41 -5.99 15.42
CA ALA A 14 2.55 -5.57 14.03
C ALA A 14 2.66 -6.79 13.10
N PRO A 15 2.09 -6.75 11.88
CA PRO A 15 2.27 -7.80 10.91
C PRO A 15 3.74 -8.00 10.53
N LEU A 16 4.09 -9.24 10.21
CA LEU A 16 5.27 -9.59 9.43
C LEU A 16 4.81 -9.99 8.03
N VAL A 17 5.57 -9.62 7.01
CA VAL A 17 5.17 -9.83 5.62
C VAL A 17 6.16 -10.76 4.95
N PHE A 18 5.70 -11.91 4.46
CA PHE A 18 6.44 -12.67 3.47
C PHE A 18 6.20 -12.05 2.10
N LEU A 19 7.28 -11.65 1.45
CA LEU A 19 7.26 -11.27 0.03
C LEU A 19 7.30 -12.54 -0.82
N ASP A 20 6.72 -12.52 -2.01
CA ASP A 20 6.82 -13.66 -2.91
C ASP A 20 8.27 -13.92 -3.33
N ARG A 21 8.68 -15.20 -3.37
CA ARG A 21 10.05 -15.61 -3.72
C ARG A 21 10.49 -15.23 -5.13
N GLY A 22 9.53 -15.05 -6.05
CA GLY A 22 9.76 -14.71 -7.45
C GLY A 22 9.57 -13.23 -7.75
N ASP A 23 9.30 -12.40 -6.73
CA ASP A 23 9.08 -10.98 -6.93
C ASP A 23 10.41 -10.21 -7.06
N PRO A 24 10.64 -9.46 -8.15
CA PRO A 24 11.77 -8.56 -8.25
C PRO A 24 11.47 -7.14 -7.74
N TYR A 25 10.23 -6.84 -7.33
CA TYR A 25 9.79 -5.52 -6.87
C TYR A 25 9.55 -5.58 -5.35
N PHE A 26 10.45 -4.95 -4.60
CA PHE A 26 10.45 -4.98 -3.15
C PHE A 26 9.88 -3.68 -2.56
N PRO A 27 9.60 -3.62 -1.25
CA PRO A 27 9.16 -2.38 -0.61
C PRO A 27 10.14 -1.23 -0.88
N SER A 28 9.61 -0.06 -1.15
CA SER A 28 10.37 1.07 -1.71
C SER A 28 10.45 2.26 -0.78
N ASP A 29 11.54 3.01 -0.86
CA ASP A 29 11.66 4.30 -0.19
C ASP A 29 10.78 5.36 -0.85
N MET A 30 9.88 5.97 -0.08
CA MET A 30 8.94 6.96 -0.61
C MET A 30 9.65 8.22 -1.17
N ALA A 31 10.72 8.69 -0.51
CA ALA A 31 11.45 9.88 -0.96
C ALA A 31 12.21 9.60 -2.28
N THR A 32 12.76 8.41 -2.42
CA THR A 32 13.39 7.93 -3.65
C THR A 32 12.38 7.88 -4.78
N HIS A 33 11.18 7.31 -4.56
CA HIS A 33 10.10 7.33 -5.56
C HIS A 33 9.78 8.77 -6.01
N ILE A 34 9.54 9.69 -5.07
CA ILE A 34 9.23 11.10 -5.41
C ILE A 34 10.35 11.74 -6.24
N SER A 35 11.62 11.44 -5.95
CA SER A 35 12.76 12.00 -6.68
C SER A 35 12.84 11.54 -8.15
N HIS A 36 12.16 10.46 -8.50
CA HIS A 36 12.02 9.94 -9.87
C HIS A 36 10.68 10.34 -10.51
N THR A 37 10.01 11.36 -9.98
CA THR A 37 8.72 11.82 -10.51
C THR A 37 8.68 13.34 -10.74
N HIS A 38 7.76 13.77 -11.58
CA HIS A 38 7.37 15.15 -11.75
C HIS A 38 5.84 15.27 -11.82
N PRO A 39 5.26 16.43 -11.44
CA PRO A 39 3.81 16.57 -11.40
C PRO A 39 3.24 16.80 -12.80
N THR A 40 2.19 16.07 -13.15
CA THR A 40 1.42 16.28 -14.39
C THR A 40 -0.08 16.34 -14.13
N LYS A 41 -0.80 16.90 -15.10
CA LYS A 41 -2.26 16.83 -15.22
C LYS A 41 -2.62 16.59 -16.68
N ASN A 42 -3.40 15.56 -16.98
CA ASN A 42 -3.70 15.12 -18.36
C ASN A 42 -2.43 14.94 -19.22
N TRP A 43 -1.44 14.23 -18.69
CA TRP A 43 -0.13 14.01 -19.34
C TRP A 43 0.69 15.28 -19.68
N LYS A 44 0.34 16.44 -19.10
CA LYS A 44 1.07 17.70 -19.28
C LYS A 44 1.74 18.13 -17.99
N ASN A 45 3.00 18.55 -18.07
CA ASN A 45 3.76 19.04 -16.92
C ASN A 45 3.08 20.25 -16.28
N ILE A 46 2.99 20.24 -14.95
CA ILE A 46 2.57 21.40 -14.17
C ILE A 46 3.82 22.25 -13.92
N THR A 47 4.03 23.28 -14.74
CA THR A 47 5.25 24.10 -14.73
C THR A 47 5.36 25.04 -13.53
N ASP A 48 4.24 25.35 -12.88
CA ASP A 48 4.17 26.27 -11.73
C ASP A 48 4.33 25.53 -10.38
N ALA A 49 4.55 24.21 -10.41
CA ALA A 49 4.80 23.40 -9.22
C ALA A 49 6.22 23.62 -8.66
N PRO A 50 6.47 23.26 -7.38
CA PRO A 50 7.81 23.31 -6.81
C PRO A 50 8.83 22.55 -7.65
N THR A 51 10.03 23.13 -7.83
CA THR A 51 11.10 22.54 -8.66
C THR A 51 11.64 21.22 -8.12
N ARG A 52 11.52 21.00 -6.81
CA ARG A 52 11.86 19.73 -6.15
C ARG A 52 10.70 19.30 -5.26
N LEU A 53 10.14 18.14 -5.58
CA LEU A 53 9.16 17.48 -4.72
C LEU A 53 9.86 16.69 -3.62
N THR A 54 9.30 16.75 -2.42
CA THR A 54 9.71 15.98 -1.24
C THR A 54 8.49 15.57 -0.44
N LEU A 55 8.68 14.72 0.57
CA LEU A 55 7.60 14.36 1.49
C LEU A 55 7.06 15.57 2.30
N ASP A 56 7.82 16.66 2.38
CA ASP A 56 7.47 17.88 3.12
C ASP A 56 6.65 18.89 2.31
N ASN A 57 6.51 18.72 1.00
CA ASN A 57 5.81 19.71 0.16
C ASN A 57 4.82 19.12 -0.85
N LEU A 58 4.59 17.81 -0.81
CA LEU A 58 3.78 17.12 -1.81
C LEU A 58 2.31 17.58 -1.81
N ASP A 59 1.75 17.96 -0.65
CA ASP A 59 0.40 18.52 -0.53
C ASP A 59 0.22 19.86 -1.27
N SER A 60 1.29 20.61 -1.48
CA SER A 60 1.23 21.85 -2.27
C SER A 60 0.76 21.61 -3.71
N LEU A 61 0.84 20.37 -4.20
CA LEU A 61 0.32 20.00 -5.52
C LEU A 61 -1.20 20.00 -5.59
N ASN A 62 -1.90 19.91 -4.45
CA ASN A 62 -3.36 19.87 -4.40
C ASN A 62 -3.99 21.12 -5.07
N GLN A 63 -3.31 22.28 -5.00
CA GLN A 63 -3.79 23.51 -5.63
C GLN A 63 -3.93 23.44 -7.16
N PHE A 64 -3.34 22.43 -7.81
CA PHE A 64 -3.36 22.25 -9.27
C PHE A 64 -4.43 21.27 -9.76
N GLY A 65 -5.29 20.79 -8.86
CA GLY A 65 -6.43 19.94 -9.23
C GLY A 65 -6.57 18.65 -8.44
N GLU A 66 -6.03 18.60 -7.21
CA GLU A 66 -6.23 17.51 -6.25
C GLU A 66 -6.05 16.12 -6.87
N GLU A 67 -7.14 15.38 -7.05
CA GLU A 67 -7.17 14.00 -7.55
C GLU A 67 -6.70 13.85 -9.01
N ASP A 68 -6.71 14.95 -9.80
CA ASP A 68 -6.27 14.97 -11.19
C ASP A 68 -4.76 15.21 -11.35
N VAL A 69 -4.00 15.28 -10.25
CA VAL A 69 -2.55 15.48 -10.28
C VAL A 69 -1.83 14.16 -10.11
N TYR A 70 -0.89 13.89 -11.01
CA TYR A 70 -0.16 12.62 -11.12
C TYR A 70 1.33 12.83 -10.84
N LEU A 71 1.94 11.94 -10.06
CA LEU A 71 3.39 11.83 -9.91
C LEU A 71 3.95 10.98 -11.05
N THR A 72 4.09 11.59 -12.22
CA THR A 72 4.54 10.90 -13.43
C THR A 72 6.04 10.62 -13.38
N SER A 73 6.46 9.43 -13.82
CA SER A 73 7.87 9.04 -13.87
C SER A 73 8.70 9.99 -14.74
N THR A 74 9.92 10.27 -14.30
CA THR A 74 10.94 10.94 -15.13
C THR A 74 11.58 10.01 -16.18
N GLU A 75 11.29 8.71 -16.14
CA GLU A 75 11.84 7.68 -17.02
C GLU A 75 10.71 6.84 -17.65
N GLU A 76 10.93 6.32 -18.85
CA GLU A 76 9.93 5.49 -19.54
C GLU A 76 9.69 4.16 -18.80
N LEU A 77 8.49 3.99 -18.21
CA LEU A 77 8.12 2.81 -17.43
C LEU A 77 8.20 1.50 -18.21
N ILE A 78 7.93 1.53 -19.52
CA ILE A 78 8.02 0.34 -20.39
C ILE A 78 9.45 -0.23 -20.47
N LYS A 79 10.46 0.55 -20.09
CA LYS A 79 11.88 0.12 -20.01
C LYS A 79 12.23 -0.52 -18.67
N LEU A 80 11.30 -0.52 -17.71
CA LEU A 80 11.46 -1.04 -16.34
C LEU A 80 12.74 -0.51 -15.66
N PRO A 81 12.84 0.82 -15.46
CA PRO A 81 14.01 1.45 -14.85
C PRO A 81 14.34 0.84 -13.49
N SER A 82 15.62 0.83 -13.11
CA SER A 82 16.08 0.04 -11.96
C SER A 82 15.50 0.50 -10.62
N TYR A 83 15.11 1.77 -10.50
CA TYR A 83 14.53 2.31 -9.26
C TYR A 83 13.16 1.68 -8.92
N LEU A 84 12.49 1.04 -9.89
CA LEU A 84 11.24 0.31 -9.66
C LEU A 84 11.41 -0.92 -8.75
N LYS A 85 12.63 -1.47 -8.63
CA LYS A 85 12.89 -2.70 -7.87
C LYS A 85 12.77 -2.56 -6.36
N GLY A 86 12.77 -1.33 -5.84
CA GLY A 86 12.75 -1.08 -4.40
C GLY A 86 13.94 -1.70 -3.65
N GLN A 87 13.75 -1.92 -2.35
CA GLN A 87 14.80 -2.39 -1.46
C GLN A 87 14.46 -3.76 -0.88
N LYS A 88 15.27 -4.77 -1.20
CA LYS A 88 15.10 -6.11 -0.65
C LYS A 88 15.37 -6.10 0.87
N PRO A 89 14.52 -6.74 1.70
CA PRO A 89 14.78 -6.91 3.13
C PRO A 89 16.05 -7.72 3.38
N ASP A 90 16.83 -7.33 4.39
CA ASP A 90 17.97 -8.10 4.87
C ASP A 90 17.48 -9.41 5.53
N PRO A 91 18.04 -10.57 5.19
CA PRO A 91 17.53 -11.86 5.69
C PRO A 91 17.78 -12.08 7.19
N ASN A 92 18.66 -11.31 7.83
CA ASN A 92 18.98 -11.43 9.25
C ASN A 92 18.22 -10.40 10.08
N THR A 93 18.16 -9.15 9.62
CA THR A 93 17.49 -8.06 10.35
C THR A 93 16.04 -7.89 9.98
N LEU A 94 15.61 -8.41 8.82
CA LEU A 94 14.27 -8.25 8.21
C LEU A 94 13.96 -6.82 7.78
N GLN A 95 14.93 -5.90 7.85
CA GLN A 95 14.76 -4.49 7.53
C GLN A 95 15.04 -4.21 6.05
N THR A 96 14.30 -3.28 5.45
CA THR A 96 14.70 -2.64 4.18
C THR A 96 15.66 -1.50 4.48
N ALA A 97 16.95 -1.84 4.66
CA ALA A 97 17.98 -0.89 5.06
C ALA A 97 18.10 0.29 4.08
N GLY A 98 18.09 1.51 4.60
CA GLY A 98 18.19 2.73 3.78
C GLY A 98 16.91 3.13 3.06
N ALA A 99 15.79 2.45 3.32
CA ALA A 99 14.48 2.78 2.75
C ALA A 99 13.42 2.92 3.84
N ILE A 100 12.62 3.99 3.79
CA ILE A 100 11.39 4.15 4.57
C ILE A 100 10.21 3.78 3.66
N SER A 101 9.77 2.54 3.82
CA SER A 101 8.79 1.86 2.93
C SER A 101 7.47 1.55 3.61
N CYS A 102 7.31 1.98 4.87
CA CYS A 102 6.09 1.78 5.61
C CYS A 102 5.62 3.07 6.30
N VAL A 103 4.31 3.21 6.41
CA VAL A 103 3.63 4.23 7.18
C VAL A 103 2.74 3.53 8.21
N ILE A 104 3.01 3.74 9.49
CA ILE A 104 2.22 3.19 10.58
C ILE A 104 1.37 4.30 11.16
N ILE A 105 0.05 4.15 11.03
CA ILE A 105 -0.94 5.14 11.45
C ILE A 105 -1.86 4.53 12.49
N VAL A 106 -1.91 5.11 13.68
CA VAL A 106 -2.85 4.69 14.73
C VAL A 106 -4.02 5.65 14.81
N VAL A 107 -5.22 5.09 14.95
CA VAL A 107 -6.49 5.82 14.96
C VAL A 107 -7.28 5.40 16.18
N ASP A 108 -7.40 6.30 17.16
CA ASP A 108 -8.31 6.12 18.28
C ASP A 108 -9.76 6.22 17.77
N LYS A 109 -10.53 5.16 17.99
CA LYS A 109 -11.93 5.04 17.57
C LYS A 109 -12.91 5.32 18.72
N GLY A 110 -12.41 5.70 19.90
CA GLY A 110 -13.20 5.79 21.11
C GLY A 110 -13.47 4.42 21.72
N ASP A 111 -14.11 4.40 22.90
CA ASP A 111 -14.46 3.17 23.62
C ASP A 111 -13.29 2.19 23.79
N ARG A 112 -12.06 2.69 23.91
CA ARG A 112 -10.83 1.89 24.05
C ARG A 112 -10.58 0.97 22.83
N ILE A 113 -11.15 1.32 21.67
CA ILE A 113 -10.88 0.72 20.38
C ILE A 113 -9.82 1.56 19.68
N MET A 114 -8.81 0.90 19.14
CA MET A 114 -7.82 1.55 18.28
C MET A 114 -7.54 0.68 17.06
N ASP A 115 -7.49 1.30 15.89
CA ASP A 115 -7.01 0.66 14.68
C ASP A 115 -5.57 1.11 14.41
N ALA A 116 -4.68 0.16 14.12
CA ALA A 116 -3.36 0.46 13.61
C ALA A 116 -3.26 -0.01 12.16
N PHE A 117 -3.01 0.92 11.25
CA PHE A 117 -2.78 0.68 9.84
C PHE A 117 -1.28 0.56 9.59
N TYR A 118 -0.86 -0.53 8.95
CA TYR A 118 0.52 -0.78 8.53
C TYR A 118 0.51 -0.72 7.01
N ILE A 119 0.78 0.46 6.48
CA ILE A 119 0.65 0.77 5.07
C ILE A 119 2.02 0.61 4.43
N TYR A 120 2.10 -0.21 3.39
CA TYR A 120 3.31 -0.60 2.67
C TYR A 120 3.37 0.15 1.35
N PHE A 121 4.55 0.63 1.01
CA PHE A 121 4.78 1.33 -0.24
C PHE A 121 5.69 0.52 -1.16
N TYR A 122 5.28 0.38 -2.42
CA TYR A 122 6.10 -0.15 -3.49
C TYR A 122 6.15 0.88 -4.61
N THR A 123 7.30 1.05 -5.25
CA THR A 123 7.44 2.02 -6.35
C THR A 123 6.71 1.58 -7.60
N TYR A 124 6.48 0.28 -7.78
CA TYR A 124 5.90 -0.26 -8.99
C TYR A 124 5.00 -1.43 -8.64
N ASN A 125 3.78 -1.41 -9.16
CA ASN A 125 2.91 -2.57 -9.21
C ASN A 125 3.06 -3.23 -10.58
N LYS A 126 3.48 -4.49 -10.57
CA LYS A 126 3.37 -5.35 -11.75
C LYS A 126 2.07 -6.14 -11.61
N GLY A 127 1.04 -5.67 -12.29
CA GLY A 127 -0.27 -6.28 -12.22
C GLY A 127 -0.27 -7.74 -12.71
N PRO A 128 -1.34 -8.48 -12.40
CA PRO A 128 -1.42 -9.90 -12.71
C PRO A 128 -1.45 -10.13 -14.22
N SER A 129 -1.25 -11.37 -14.63
CA SER A 129 -1.30 -11.76 -16.05
C SER A 129 -2.47 -12.70 -16.34
N ALA A 130 -3.18 -12.43 -17.43
CA ALA A 130 -4.27 -13.23 -17.97
C ALA A 130 -3.88 -13.75 -19.36
N LEU A 131 -3.78 -15.08 -19.54
CA LEU A 131 -3.45 -15.70 -20.83
C LEU A 131 -2.19 -15.13 -21.53
N GLY A 132 -1.20 -14.66 -20.76
CA GLY A 132 0.04 -14.07 -21.27
C GLY A 132 0.02 -12.55 -21.43
N HIS A 133 -1.12 -11.89 -21.18
CA HIS A 133 -1.24 -10.43 -21.16
C HIS A 133 -1.15 -9.90 -19.72
N GLU A 134 -0.29 -8.92 -19.49
CA GLU A 134 -0.23 -8.19 -18.22
C GLU A 134 -1.33 -7.13 -18.17
N VAL A 135 -1.97 -6.96 -17.01
CA VAL A 135 -3.05 -5.99 -16.81
C VAL A 135 -2.84 -5.23 -15.50
N GLY A 136 -3.05 -3.92 -15.50
CA GLY A 136 -2.99 -3.09 -14.28
C GLY A 136 -1.60 -2.79 -13.74
N ASN A 137 -0.56 -2.74 -14.57
CA ASN A 137 0.74 -2.20 -14.17
C ASN A 137 0.60 -0.70 -13.88
N HIS A 138 1.15 -0.24 -12.76
CA HIS A 138 1.16 1.19 -12.44
C HIS A 138 2.38 1.58 -11.60
N LEU A 139 2.78 2.85 -11.75
CA LEU A 139 3.77 3.46 -10.87
C LEU A 139 3.11 3.77 -9.52
N GLY A 140 3.87 3.51 -8.45
CA GLY A 140 3.50 3.59 -7.04
C GLY A 140 2.41 2.61 -6.65
N ASP A 141 2.49 2.10 -5.44
CA ASP A 141 1.54 1.13 -4.93
C ASP A 141 1.42 1.24 -3.41
N TRP A 142 0.20 1.25 -2.92
CA TRP A 142 -0.13 1.42 -1.51
C TRP A 142 -1.00 0.27 -1.03
N GLU A 143 -0.36 -0.69 -0.38
CA GLU A 143 -1.01 -1.86 0.20
C GLU A 143 -1.00 -1.77 1.73
N HIS A 144 -1.85 -2.51 2.45
CA HIS A 144 -1.83 -2.46 3.91
C HIS A 144 -2.43 -3.67 4.61
N ASN A 145 -1.95 -3.88 5.82
CA ASN A 145 -2.72 -4.55 6.85
C ASN A 145 -3.28 -3.53 7.85
N MET A 146 -4.38 -3.88 8.51
CA MET A 146 -4.85 -3.15 9.69
C MET A 146 -5.09 -4.12 10.83
N VAL A 147 -4.65 -3.78 12.04
CA VAL A 147 -4.97 -4.55 13.25
C VAL A 147 -5.87 -3.71 14.14
N ARG A 148 -7.04 -4.26 14.49
CA ARG A 148 -7.96 -3.65 15.46
C ARG A 148 -7.63 -4.14 16.86
N PHE A 149 -7.52 -3.21 17.79
CA PHE A 149 -7.30 -3.46 19.21
C PHE A 149 -8.51 -3.06 20.04
N LYS A 150 -8.77 -3.79 21.12
CA LYS A 150 -9.68 -3.44 22.19
C LYS A 150 -8.92 -3.57 23.50
N ASP A 151 -8.86 -2.49 24.28
CA ASP A 151 -8.15 -2.50 25.56
C ASP A 151 -6.67 -2.95 25.41
N GLY A 152 -6.03 -2.55 24.29
CA GLY A 152 -4.66 -2.93 23.93
C GLY A 152 -4.47 -4.38 23.45
N SER A 153 -5.53 -5.19 23.42
CA SER A 153 -5.49 -6.57 22.95
C SER A 153 -5.98 -6.67 21.50
N PRO A 154 -5.25 -7.34 20.59
CA PRO A 154 -5.64 -7.42 19.18
C PRO A 154 -6.87 -8.33 18.99
N GLN A 155 -7.83 -7.87 18.19
CA GLN A 155 -9.14 -8.50 17.98
C GLN A 155 -9.31 -9.03 16.56
N ALA A 156 -8.86 -8.29 15.56
CA ALA A 156 -9.02 -8.63 14.14
C ALA A 156 -7.87 -8.07 13.31
N VAL A 157 -7.67 -8.67 12.13
CA VAL A 157 -6.71 -8.22 11.12
C VAL A 157 -7.42 -8.08 9.77
N TRP A 158 -7.20 -6.96 9.10
CA TRP A 158 -7.56 -6.72 7.72
C TRP A 158 -6.35 -6.96 6.81
N TYR A 159 -6.60 -7.59 5.66
CA TYR A 159 -5.62 -7.82 4.60
C TYR A 159 -6.15 -7.16 3.33
N SER A 160 -5.53 -6.07 2.85
CA SER A 160 -5.95 -5.41 1.60
C SER A 160 -5.62 -6.25 0.37
N GLN A 161 -6.50 -6.23 -0.62
CA GLN A 161 -6.36 -6.97 -1.87
C GLN A 161 -6.93 -6.11 -2.99
N HIS A 162 -6.08 -5.37 -3.72
CA HIS A 162 -6.54 -4.38 -4.70
C HIS A 162 -7.48 -3.36 -4.02
N ASP A 163 -8.62 -3.04 -4.65
CA ASP A 163 -9.69 -2.21 -4.06
C ASP A 163 -10.59 -2.96 -3.04
N TYR A 164 -10.22 -4.20 -2.68
CA TYR A 164 -10.94 -5.08 -1.76
C TYR A 164 -10.06 -5.48 -0.56
N GLY A 165 -10.32 -6.66 0.01
CA GLY A 165 -9.57 -7.23 1.12
C GLY A 165 -10.42 -8.16 1.97
N GLU A 166 -9.84 -8.69 3.03
CA GLU A 166 -10.54 -9.63 3.90
C GLU A 166 -10.22 -9.40 5.38
N GLY A 167 -11.25 -9.55 6.21
CA GLY A 167 -11.14 -9.45 7.66
C GLY A 167 -11.13 -10.83 8.32
N TYR A 168 -10.20 -11.04 9.23
CA TYR A 168 -10.09 -12.25 10.04
C TYR A 168 -10.02 -11.91 11.52
N THR A 169 -10.54 -12.78 12.39
CA THR A 169 -10.26 -12.64 13.83
C THR A 169 -8.77 -12.79 14.05
N TYR A 170 -8.23 -12.05 15.01
CA TYR A 170 -6.80 -12.09 15.30
C TYR A 170 -6.36 -13.51 15.67
N SER A 171 -7.21 -14.26 16.38
CA SER A 171 -6.93 -15.66 16.73
C SER A 171 -6.84 -16.60 15.54
N ALA A 172 -7.58 -16.35 14.45
CA ALA A 172 -7.64 -17.23 13.28
C ALA A 172 -6.37 -17.22 12.43
N VAL A 173 -5.66 -16.08 12.36
CA VAL A 173 -4.54 -15.92 11.43
C VAL A 173 -3.26 -16.58 11.91
N LYS A 174 -2.41 -17.02 10.97
CA LYS A 174 -1.07 -17.53 11.27
C LYS A 174 -0.20 -16.44 11.88
N LYS A 175 0.72 -16.81 12.78
CA LYS A 175 1.61 -15.89 13.50
C LYS A 175 3.03 -16.42 13.57
N ILE A 176 4.00 -15.52 13.62
CA ILE A 176 5.37 -15.79 14.07
C ILE A 176 5.51 -15.11 15.44
N GLY A 177 5.67 -15.91 16.49
CA GLY A 177 5.50 -15.41 17.86
C GLY A 177 4.10 -14.85 18.05
N THR A 178 4.01 -13.58 18.45
CA THR A 178 2.73 -12.87 18.61
C THR A 178 2.24 -12.19 17.35
N ARG A 179 3.06 -12.04 16.32
CA ARG A 179 2.82 -11.15 15.17
C ARG A 179 2.09 -11.87 14.04
N PRO A 180 0.99 -11.32 13.48
CA PRO A 180 0.27 -11.95 12.38
C PRO A 180 1.15 -11.96 11.12
N VAL A 181 0.99 -12.99 10.31
CA VAL A 181 1.71 -13.13 9.04
C VAL A 181 0.82 -12.68 7.90
N SER A 182 1.38 -11.88 7.00
CA SER A 182 0.84 -11.54 5.70
C SER A 182 1.71 -12.14 4.60
N PHE A 183 1.10 -12.55 3.50
CA PHE A 183 1.79 -12.96 2.29
C PHE A 183 1.44 -11.96 1.19
N SER A 184 2.43 -11.17 0.78
CA SER A 184 2.28 -10.19 -0.30
C SER A 184 2.41 -10.90 -1.66
N ALA A 185 1.46 -10.63 -2.54
CA ALA A 185 1.38 -11.23 -3.86
C ALA A 185 2.47 -10.69 -4.77
N ARG A 186 2.94 -11.55 -5.67
CA ARG A 186 3.98 -11.20 -6.64
C ARG A 186 3.49 -10.08 -7.56
N GLY A 187 4.16 -8.95 -7.52
CA GLY A 187 3.95 -7.81 -8.42
C GLY A 187 2.76 -6.93 -8.05
N SER A 188 1.60 -7.52 -7.75
CA SER A 188 0.40 -6.77 -7.34
C SER A 188 0.44 -6.34 -5.87
N HIS A 189 1.31 -6.97 -5.07
CA HIS A 189 1.52 -6.73 -3.64
C HIS A 189 0.32 -6.91 -2.71
N ALA A 190 -0.85 -7.27 -3.23
CA ALA A 190 -2.04 -7.64 -2.48
C ALA A 190 -1.71 -8.63 -1.35
N ASN A 191 -2.35 -8.45 -0.20
CA ASN A 191 -2.03 -9.14 1.04
C ASN A 191 -2.99 -10.28 1.32
N TYR A 192 -2.44 -11.45 1.63
CA TYR A 192 -3.21 -12.67 1.88
C TYR A 192 -2.81 -13.36 3.18
N VAL A 193 -3.74 -14.15 3.73
CA VAL A 193 -3.52 -14.98 4.94
C VAL A 193 -2.80 -16.30 4.65
N THR A 194 -2.68 -16.68 3.37
CA THR A 194 -2.01 -17.92 2.93
C THR A 194 -1.04 -17.68 1.78
N ALA A 195 -0.01 -18.53 1.75
CA ALA A 195 0.91 -18.72 0.63
C ALA A 195 0.25 -19.65 -0.40
N ASP A 196 -0.39 -19.10 -1.43
CA ASP A 196 -1.17 -19.86 -2.42
C ASP A 196 -1.33 -19.08 -3.74
N ALA A 197 -2.04 -19.69 -4.70
CA ALA A 197 -2.63 -18.99 -5.82
C ALA A 197 -4.08 -18.57 -5.48
N HIS A 198 -4.34 -17.27 -5.50
CA HIS A 198 -5.61 -16.65 -5.17
C HIS A 198 -6.33 -16.23 -6.44
N ASP A 199 -7.41 -16.94 -6.78
CA ASP A 199 -8.20 -16.65 -7.99
C ASP A 199 -8.93 -15.32 -7.85
N LEU A 200 -8.63 -14.37 -8.76
CA LEU A 200 -9.21 -13.02 -8.68
C LEU A 200 -10.70 -12.98 -9.02
N HIS A 201 -11.22 -14.03 -9.68
CA HIS A 201 -12.67 -14.18 -9.87
C HIS A 201 -13.45 -14.18 -8.54
N ASN A 202 -12.84 -14.66 -7.46
CA ASN A 202 -13.48 -14.70 -6.15
C ASN A 202 -13.74 -13.30 -5.57
N PHE A 203 -13.07 -12.26 -6.10
CA PHE A 203 -13.20 -10.88 -5.65
C PHE A 203 -13.87 -9.99 -6.68
N ASN A 204 -13.72 -10.32 -7.97
CA ASN A 204 -14.34 -9.60 -9.07
C ASN A 204 -14.98 -10.58 -10.06
N ALA A 205 -16.33 -10.57 -10.11
CA ALA A 205 -17.11 -11.44 -10.99
C ALA A 205 -16.88 -11.16 -12.50
N ASP A 206 -16.35 -9.99 -12.85
CA ASP A 206 -16.01 -9.63 -14.23
C ASP A 206 -14.74 -10.34 -14.73
N VAL A 207 -13.91 -10.85 -13.80
CA VAL A 207 -12.73 -11.66 -14.14
C VAL A 207 -13.19 -13.11 -14.30
N PRO A 208 -12.97 -13.78 -15.44
CA PRO A 208 -13.33 -15.19 -15.59
C PRO A 208 -12.61 -16.09 -14.58
N ALA A 209 -13.35 -17.05 -14.01
CA ALA A 209 -12.82 -18.03 -13.08
C ALA A 209 -11.59 -18.76 -13.65
N HIS A 210 -10.58 -18.95 -12.80
CA HIS A 210 -9.37 -19.71 -13.06
C HIS A 210 -8.45 -19.15 -14.16
N ILE A 211 -8.58 -17.87 -14.50
CA ILE A 211 -7.72 -17.23 -15.51
C ILE A 211 -6.67 -16.32 -14.88
N VAL A 212 -7.02 -15.55 -13.85
CA VAL A 212 -6.13 -14.54 -13.25
C VAL A 212 -5.95 -14.85 -11.78
N PHE A 213 -4.69 -14.89 -11.35
CA PHE A 213 -4.34 -15.22 -9.98
C PHE A 213 -3.32 -14.26 -9.44
N ASP A 214 -3.55 -13.84 -8.19
CA ASP A 214 -2.46 -13.40 -7.34
C ASP A 214 -1.72 -14.62 -6.80
N ARG A 215 -0.39 -14.56 -6.75
CA ARG A 215 0.45 -15.66 -6.29
C ARG A 215 1.32 -15.20 -5.15
N THR A 216 1.23 -15.90 -4.03
CA THR A 216 1.98 -15.62 -2.83
C THR A 216 2.83 -16.82 -2.43
N SER A 217 3.94 -16.56 -1.72
CA SER A 217 4.76 -17.64 -1.18
C SER A 217 5.55 -17.20 0.05
N GLN A 218 6.19 -18.15 0.74
CA GLN A 218 7.15 -17.88 1.80
C GLN A 218 8.51 -17.50 1.22
N GLY A 219 8.64 -16.30 0.66
CA GLY A 219 9.91 -15.74 0.20
C GLY A 219 10.65 -15.00 1.31
N PRO A 220 11.36 -13.89 1.01
CA PRO A 220 11.98 -13.04 2.01
C PRO A 220 10.96 -12.57 3.05
N LEU A 221 11.30 -12.69 4.33
CA LEU A 221 10.52 -12.15 5.43
C LEU A 221 10.92 -10.69 5.67
N TRP A 222 9.92 -9.82 5.80
CA TRP A 222 10.07 -8.40 6.01
C TRP A 222 9.39 -7.98 7.32
N ASP A 223 10.06 -7.12 8.07
CA ASP A 223 9.50 -6.40 9.21
C ASP A 223 9.28 -4.92 8.85
N PRO A 224 8.03 -4.52 8.53
CA PRO A 224 7.73 -3.13 8.16
C PRO A 224 8.04 -2.11 9.26
N THR A 225 8.03 -2.53 10.53
CA THR A 225 8.25 -1.63 11.67
C THR A 225 9.70 -1.12 11.76
N LEU A 226 10.65 -1.81 11.13
CA LEU A 226 12.05 -1.41 11.17
C LEU A 226 12.38 -0.26 10.20
N SER A 227 11.44 0.08 9.31
CA SER A 227 11.60 1.05 8.23
C SER A 227 10.32 1.84 7.99
N ALA A 228 9.78 2.45 9.05
CA ALA A 228 8.49 3.13 9.03
C ALA A 228 8.55 4.57 9.53
N ASN A 229 7.68 5.41 8.96
CA ASN A 229 7.22 6.63 9.60
C ASN A 229 5.97 6.35 10.45
N TYR A 230 5.80 7.10 11.54
CA TYR A 230 4.81 6.80 12.58
C TYR A 230 3.92 8.00 12.88
N TYR A 231 2.61 7.79 12.88
CA TYR A 231 1.63 8.85 13.05
C TYR A 231 0.44 8.43 13.90
N THR A 232 -0.16 9.41 14.57
CA THR A 232 -1.57 9.33 14.99
C THR A 232 -2.44 10.07 13.96
N PHE A 233 -3.68 9.64 13.80
CA PHE A 233 -4.68 10.34 12.98
C PHE A 233 -5.95 10.61 13.78
N SER A 234 -6.39 11.86 13.77
CA SER A 234 -7.63 12.30 14.39
C SER A 234 -8.77 12.24 13.37
N THR A 235 -9.77 11.39 13.62
CA THR A 235 -10.94 11.26 12.74
C THR A 235 -11.86 12.49 12.74
N SER A 236 -11.87 13.26 13.83
CA SER A 236 -12.69 14.47 13.99
C SER A 236 -12.08 15.69 13.30
N THR A 237 -10.76 15.87 13.41
CA THR A 237 -10.07 17.01 12.80
C THR A 237 -9.47 16.70 11.44
N LYS A 238 -9.44 15.41 11.05
CA LYS A 238 -8.76 14.88 9.86
C LYS A 238 -7.28 15.26 9.81
N LYS A 239 -6.61 15.26 10.97
CA LYS A 239 -5.20 15.64 11.09
C LYS A 239 -4.30 14.47 11.47
N PHE A 240 -3.19 14.37 10.77
CA PHE A 240 -2.04 13.54 11.14
C PHE A 240 -1.13 14.27 12.11
N MET A 241 -0.60 13.57 13.11
CA MET A 241 0.48 14.04 13.97
C MET A 241 1.63 13.03 13.96
N PRO A 242 2.88 13.46 13.69
CA PRO A 242 4.03 12.56 13.70
C PRO A 242 4.38 12.18 15.13
N ALA A 243 4.72 10.90 15.33
CA ALA A 243 5.15 10.39 16.63
C ALA A 243 6.62 10.71 16.95
N LEU A 244 7.42 10.95 15.91
CA LEU A 244 8.83 11.33 16.00
C LEU A 244 9.01 12.75 15.45
N LYS A 245 9.92 13.50 16.08
CA LYS A 245 10.26 14.86 15.64
C LYS A 245 10.82 14.81 14.21
N ASP A 246 10.56 15.87 13.44
CA ASP A 246 11.10 16.07 12.08
C ASP A 246 10.67 14.99 11.06
N THR A 247 9.66 14.18 11.40
CA THR A 247 9.03 13.25 10.45
C THR A 247 8.11 14.06 9.51
N PRO A 248 8.25 13.93 8.18
CA PRO A 248 7.42 14.68 7.23
C PRO A 248 5.95 14.27 7.39
N VAL A 249 5.02 15.22 7.22
CA VAL A 249 3.57 14.97 7.36
C VAL A 249 2.83 15.29 6.07
N ASN A 250 3.32 16.28 5.32
CA ASN A 250 2.59 16.89 4.22
C ASN A 250 2.23 15.91 3.10
N TYR A 251 3.08 14.95 2.77
CA TYR A 251 2.75 13.90 1.79
C TYR A 251 1.50 13.08 2.13
N LEU A 252 1.13 12.96 3.40
CA LEU A 252 -0.10 12.26 3.80
C LEU A 252 -1.36 13.03 3.36
N TYR A 253 -1.26 14.32 3.07
CA TYR A 253 -2.37 15.15 2.57
C TYR A 253 -2.37 15.33 1.05
N PHE A 254 -1.41 14.75 0.32
CA PHE A 254 -1.45 14.77 -1.13
C PHE A 254 -2.64 13.93 -1.63
N GLN A 255 -3.56 14.57 -2.37
CA GLN A 255 -4.81 13.97 -2.84
C GLN A 255 -4.70 13.32 -4.22
N GLY A 256 -3.63 13.64 -4.96
CA GLY A 256 -3.39 13.10 -6.30
C GLY A 256 -2.91 11.65 -6.30
N LYS A 257 -2.48 11.21 -7.48
CA LYS A 257 -2.03 9.84 -7.74
C LYS A 257 -0.52 9.70 -7.57
N TRP A 258 -0.10 8.65 -6.89
CA TRP A 258 1.30 8.25 -6.70
C TRP A 258 1.85 7.51 -7.91
N GLY A 259 1.59 8.00 -9.12
CA GLY A 259 2.07 7.38 -10.35
C GLY A 259 1.66 8.17 -11.59
N ASP A 260 1.98 7.62 -12.75
CA ASP A 260 1.51 8.09 -14.04
C ASP A 260 -0.03 8.14 -14.11
N ASP A 261 -0.56 8.90 -15.06
CA ASP A 261 -1.96 8.84 -15.48
C ASP A 261 -2.21 7.57 -16.32
N ASP A 262 -3.45 7.27 -16.67
CA ASP A 262 -3.75 6.14 -17.55
C ASP A 262 -2.99 6.29 -18.87
N ARG A 263 -2.17 5.28 -19.22
CA ARG A 263 -1.35 5.33 -20.44
C ARG A 263 -2.28 5.34 -21.66
N PRO A 264 -2.16 6.31 -22.58
CA PRO A 264 -3.03 6.38 -23.76
C PRO A 264 -2.94 5.13 -24.64
N ASP A 265 -4.06 4.78 -25.29
CA ASP A 265 -4.19 3.57 -26.13
C ASP A 265 -3.25 3.54 -27.33
N ASP A 266 -2.86 4.70 -27.85
CA ASP A 266 -1.94 4.86 -28.97
C ASP A 266 -0.47 4.95 -28.54
N MET A 267 -0.19 4.98 -27.24
CA MET A 267 1.17 5.09 -26.71
C MET A 267 1.88 3.72 -26.67
N GLU A 268 3.15 3.70 -27.06
CA GLU A 268 3.96 2.47 -27.14
C GLU A 268 3.87 1.64 -25.85
N GLY A 269 3.69 0.33 -25.98
CA GLY A 269 3.70 -0.59 -24.83
C GLY A 269 2.40 -0.61 -24.00
N GLN A 270 1.39 0.20 -24.35
CA GLN A 270 0.03 -0.03 -23.89
C GLN A 270 -0.57 -1.24 -24.63
N GLU A 271 -1.32 -2.05 -23.90
CA GLU A 271 -2.08 -3.17 -24.43
C GLU A 271 -3.48 -3.14 -23.79
N ASP A 272 -4.49 -3.55 -24.55
CA ASP A 272 -5.84 -3.77 -24.04
C ASP A 272 -6.18 -5.24 -24.21
N PHE A 273 -6.53 -5.88 -23.09
CA PHE A 273 -6.98 -7.25 -23.07
C PHE A 273 -8.40 -7.32 -22.52
N HIS A 274 -9.39 -7.37 -23.42
CA HIS A 274 -10.82 -7.42 -23.07
C HIS A 274 -11.29 -6.27 -22.16
N GLY A 275 -10.80 -5.05 -22.40
CA GLY A 275 -11.12 -3.85 -21.62
C GLY A 275 -10.19 -3.63 -20.42
N PHE A 276 -9.31 -4.59 -20.11
CA PHE A 276 -8.28 -4.41 -19.09
C PHE A 276 -7.01 -3.86 -19.73
N LYS A 277 -6.61 -2.65 -19.33
CA LYS A 277 -5.38 -2.01 -19.80
C LYS A 277 -4.16 -2.58 -19.10
N LYS A 278 -3.05 -2.68 -19.84
CA LYS A 278 -1.77 -3.09 -19.28
C LYS A 278 -1.19 -2.04 -18.35
N TRP A 279 -1.21 -0.77 -18.74
CA TRP A 279 -0.72 0.33 -17.93
C TRP A 279 -1.87 1.23 -17.50
N THR A 280 -2.06 1.38 -16.19
CA THR A 280 -3.12 2.17 -15.57
C THR A 280 -2.53 3.27 -14.68
N GLY A 281 -3.38 4.19 -14.25
CA GLY A 281 -3.00 5.25 -13.34
C GLY A 281 -2.57 4.74 -11.96
N GLY A 282 -1.66 5.46 -11.31
CA GLY A 282 -1.24 5.15 -9.95
C GLY A 282 -2.35 5.35 -8.89
N PRO A 283 -2.21 4.78 -7.68
CA PRO A 283 -3.21 4.89 -6.62
C PRO A 283 -3.12 6.24 -5.89
N ARG A 284 -4.17 6.58 -5.14
CA ARG A 284 -4.10 7.67 -4.15
C ARG A 284 -3.30 7.26 -2.91
N GLY A 285 -2.85 8.26 -2.15
CA GLY A 285 -2.01 8.07 -0.97
C GLY A 285 -2.75 7.53 0.28
N PRO A 286 -2.04 7.46 1.43
CA PRO A 286 -2.56 6.87 2.67
C PRO A 286 -3.87 7.46 3.22
N ILE A 287 -4.16 8.74 2.95
CA ILE A 287 -5.41 9.38 3.38
C ILE A 287 -6.66 8.71 2.80
N ASP A 288 -6.51 8.04 1.65
CA ASP A 288 -7.60 7.35 0.97
C ASP A 288 -7.86 5.93 1.50
N LYS A 289 -7.08 5.45 2.48
CA LYS A 289 -7.24 4.10 3.04
C LYS A 289 -8.36 3.99 4.08
N HIS A 290 -9.37 4.86 3.99
CA HIS A 290 -10.54 4.91 4.88
C HIS A 290 -10.18 4.84 6.37
N LEU A 291 -9.20 5.65 6.79
CA LEU A 291 -8.67 5.62 8.16
C LEU A 291 -9.74 5.86 9.23
N ASP A 292 -10.86 6.48 8.86
CA ASP A 292 -12.00 6.78 9.72
C ASP A 292 -13.10 5.70 9.72
N ARG A 293 -12.96 4.60 8.95
CA ARG A 293 -13.95 3.51 8.91
C ARG A 293 -14.34 3.00 10.31
N ILE A 294 -15.62 2.71 10.50
CA ILE A 294 -16.19 2.23 11.78
C ILE A 294 -15.83 0.76 11.99
N ASP A 295 -16.01 -0.05 10.95
CA ASP A 295 -15.75 -1.49 10.99
C ASP A 295 -14.33 -1.84 10.56
N VAL A 296 -13.92 -3.09 10.77
CA VAL A 296 -12.64 -3.60 10.28
C VAL A 296 -12.62 -3.65 8.76
N CYS A 297 -13.78 -3.93 8.15
CA CYS A 297 -13.96 -3.99 6.71
C CYS A 297 -14.13 -2.61 6.09
N LEU A 298 -13.91 -2.53 4.77
CA LEU A 298 -14.14 -1.32 3.99
C LEU A 298 -15.62 -0.89 4.00
N PRO A 299 -15.90 0.43 3.96
CA PRO A 299 -17.25 0.98 4.08
C PRO A 299 -18.14 0.71 2.86
N ASN A 300 -17.55 0.32 1.72
CA ASN A 300 -18.28 -0.03 0.50
C ASN A 300 -18.86 -1.46 0.53
N ARG A 301 -18.72 -2.20 1.64
CA ARG A 301 -19.29 -3.54 1.81
C ARG A 301 -20.69 -3.48 2.42
N GLU A 302 -21.60 -4.27 1.87
CA GLU A 302 -22.95 -4.44 2.43
C GLU A 302 -22.90 -5.00 3.86
N THR A 303 -21.98 -5.93 4.12
CA THR A 303 -21.75 -6.51 5.45
C THR A 303 -20.26 -6.62 5.75
N CYS A 304 -19.88 -6.41 7.01
CA CYS A 304 -18.52 -6.68 7.46
C CYS A 304 -18.41 -8.10 8.03
N GLU A 305 -17.98 -9.03 7.19
CA GLU A 305 -17.68 -10.39 7.60
C GLU A 305 -16.26 -10.51 8.16
N ILE A 306 -16.15 -10.97 9.41
CA ILE A 306 -14.86 -11.29 10.05
C ILE A 306 -14.75 -12.81 10.19
N LYS A 307 -13.88 -13.40 9.37
CA LYS A 307 -13.69 -14.85 9.32
C LYS A 307 -12.96 -15.35 10.57
N SER A 308 -13.46 -16.42 11.17
CA SER A 308 -12.88 -17.03 12.39
C SER A 308 -11.95 -18.22 12.10
N ARG A 309 -11.74 -18.52 10.81
CA ARG A 309 -10.83 -19.55 10.30
C ARG A 309 -10.27 -19.13 8.94
N ILE A 310 -9.11 -19.67 8.60
CA ILE A 310 -8.50 -19.62 7.27
C ILE A 310 -9.10 -20.73 6.42
#